data_AF-W2BVH4-F1
#
_entry.id   AF-W2BVH4-F1
#
_cell.length_a   1.000
_cell.length_b   1.000
_cell.length_c   1.000
_cell.angle_alpha   90.00
_cell.angle_beta   90.00
_cell.angle_gamma   90.00
#
_symmetry.space_group_name_H-M   'P 1'
#
loop_
_entity.id
_entity.type
_entity.pdbx_description
1 polymer ?
#
loop_
_entity_poly.entity_id
_entity_poly.type
_entity_poly.pdbx_seq_one_letter_code
_entity_poly.pdbx_strand_id
1 'polypeptide(L)'
;MKMSVKDKGTIIAAIIIIGFIFISMVVLTAYAAELRCENNELIAGNKTLRGEVDTLSIKIKSSNSVANLEKEAKSKLGMVYPTSKNCIYLKNSDSPKDNFSAVIRKAAYN
;
A
#
# COMPACT_ATOMS: atom_id res chain seq x y z
N MET A 1 5.53 -42.45 59.59
CA MET A 1 6.55 -42.10 58.58
C MET A 1 7.27 -40.84 59.04
N LYS A 2 8.53 -40.92 59.49
CA LYS A 2 9.29 -39.74 59.95
C LYS A 2 9.96 -39.09 58.74
N MET A 3 9.50 -37.91 58.35
CA MET A 3 10.14 -37.11 57.30
C MET A 3 11.50 -36.61 57.75
N SER A 4 12.51 -36.81 56.90
CA SER A 4 13.86 -36.30 57.13
C SER A 4 13.88 -34.78 56.98
N VAL A 5 14.85 -34.12 57.62
CA VAL A 5 15.04 -32.65 57.53
C VAL A 5 15.31 -32.22 56.09
N LYS A 6 15.97 -33.07 55.28
CA LYS A 6 16.16 -32.86 53.84
C LYS A 6 14.83 -32.83 53.07
N ASP A 7 13.93 -33.77 53.35
CA ASP A 7 12.63 -33.87 52.65
C ASP A 7 11.76 -32.63 52.91
N LYS A 8 11.82 -32.09 54.13
CA LYS A 8 11.13 -30.84 54.49
C LYS A 8 11.66 -29.64 53.70
N GLY A 9 12.97 -29.53 53.53
CA GLY A 9 13.59 -28.46 52.74
C GLY A 9 13.21 -28.52 51.26
N THR A 10 13.19 -29.72 50.68
CA THR A 10 12.76 -29.92 49.28
C THR A 10 11.30 -29.57 49.08
N ILE A 11 10.41 -29.92 50.02
CA ILE A 11 8.98 -29.58 49.93
C ILE A 11 8.78 -28.05 49.99
N ILE A 12 9.47 -27.36 50.89
CA ILE A 12 9.38 -25.89 50.99
C ILE A 12 9.90 -25.23 49.71
N ALA A 13 11.02 -25.69 49.17
CA ALA A 13 11.55 -25.18 47.90
C ALA A 13 10.57 -25.40 46.73
N ALA A 14 9.93 -26.57 46.67
CA ALA A 14 8.93 -26.87 45.65
C ALA A 14 7.71 -25.93 45.72
N ILE A 15 7.22 -25.64 46.94
CA ILE A 15 6.10 -24.71 47.14
C ILE A 15 6.46 -23.30 46.65
N ILE A 16 7.68 -22.84 46.92
CA ILE A 16 8.16 -21.52 46.46
C ILE A 16 8.22 -21.45 44.93
N ILE A 17 8.76 -22.50 44.28
CA ILE A 17 8.85 -22.57 42.83
C ILE A 17 7.46 -22.57 42.18
N ILE A 18 6.55 -23.37 42.72
CA ILE A 18 5.17 -23.44 42.22
C ILE A 18 4.47 -22.09 42.39
N GLY A 19 4.66 -21.43 43.53
CA GLY A 19 4.14 -20.07 43.76
C GLY A 19 4.67 -19.07 42.72
N PHE A 20 5.97 -19.12 42.41
CA PHE A 20 6.58 -18.26 41.39
C PHE A 20 6.03 -18.54 39.98
N ILE A 21 5.79 -19.81 39.64
CA ILE A 21 5.18 -20.19 38.37
C ILE A 21 3.77 -19.61 38.25
N PHE A 22 2.95 -19.69 39.29
CA PHE A 22 1.61 -19.11 39.25
C PHE A 22 1.61 -17.59 39.11
N ILE A 23 2.51 -16.90 39.81
CA ILE A 23 2.64 -15.44 39.68
C ILE A 23 3.06 -15.06 38.26
N SER A 24 4.07 -15.75 37.69
CA SER A 24 4.52 -15.47 36.33
C SER A 24 3.44 -15.75 35.28
N MET A 25 2.63 -16.80 35.46
CA MET A 25 1.51 -17.13 34.57
C MET A 25 0.46 -16.02 34.52
N VAL A 26 0.11 -15.43 35.67
CA VAL A 26 -0.84 -14.30 35.73
C VAL A 26 -0.29 -13.09 34.98
N VAL A 27 0.97 -12.73 35.22
CA VAL A 27 1.62 -11.58 34.57
C VAL A 27 1.68 -11.78 33.05
N LEU A 28 2.13 -12.95 32.59
CA LEU A 28 2.20 -13.28 31.16
C LEU A 28 0.81 -13.26 30.50
N THR A 29 -0.22 -13.73 31.21
CA THR A 29 -1.60 -13.71 30.71
C THR A 29 -2.11 -12.27 30.55
N ALA A 30 -1.80 -11.37 31.50
CA ALA A 30 -2.14 -9.96 31.40
C ALA A 30 -1.45 -9.29 30.19
N TYR A 31 -0.14 -9.48 30.03
CA TYR A 31 0.59 -8.96 28.86
C TYR A 31 0.07 -9.54 27.54
N ALA A 32 -0.26 -10.84 27.51
CA ALA A 32 -0.81 -11.47 26.32
C ALA A 32 -2.24 -10.98 26.00
N ALA A 33 -2.98 -10.46 26.98
CA ALA A 33 -4.28 -9.83 26.75
C ALA A 33 -4.11 -8.40 26.21
N GLU A 34 -3.17 -7.64 26.74
CA GLU A 34 -2.80 -6.30 26.27
C GLU A 34 -2.32 -6.35 24.81
N LEU A 35 -1.36 -7.23 24.49
CA LEU A 35 -0.86 -7.44 23.14
C LEU A 35 -1.96 -7.88 22.16
N ARG A 36 -2.97 -8.63 22.62
CA ARG A 36 -4.12 -8.99 21.79
C ARG A 36 -5.01 -7.78 21.50
N CYS A 37 -5.22 -6.92 22.48
CA CYS A 37 -6.00 -5.69 22.28
C CYS A 37 -5.28 -4.76 21.30
N GLU A 38 -3.99 -4.52 21.51
CA GLU A 38 -3.17 -3.70 20.61
C GLU A 38 -3.16 -4.25 19.18
N ASN A 39 -2.98 -5.57 19.02
CA ASN A 39 -3.05 -6.18 17.69
C ASN A 39 -4.41 -6.00 17.02
N ASN A 40 -5.51 -6.13 17.76
CA ASN A 40 -6.85 -5.91 17.21
C ASN A 40 -7.05 -4.47 16.76
N GLU A 41 -6.53 -3.51 17.54
CA GLU A 41 -6.55 -2.09 17.19
C GLU A 41 -5.73 -1.82 15.92
N LEU A 42 -4.52 -2.38 15.82
CA LEU A 42 -3.68 -2.29 14.62
C LEU A 42 -4.34 -2.95 13.40
N ILE A 43 -5.02 -4.08 13.56
CA ILE A 43 -5.78 -4.73 12.49
C ILE A 43 -6.95 -3.83 12.04
N ALA A 44 -7.68 -3.24 12.99
CA ALA A 44 -8.78 -2.33 12.69
C ALA A 44 -8.27 -1.07 11.95
N GLY A 45 -7.17 -0.47 12.41
CA GLY A 45 -6.52 0.65 11.74
C GLY A 45 -6.09 0.30 10.32
N ASN A 46 -5.42 -0.85 10.12
CA ASN A 46 -5.03 -1.32 8.79
C ASN A 46 -6.23 -1.53 7.86
N LYS A 47 -7.34 -2.06 8.38
CA LYS A 47 -8.57 -2.23 7.59
C LYS A 47 -9.15 -0.89 7.15
N THR A 48 -9.15 0.11 8.05
CA THR A 48 -9.59 1.47 7.72
C THR A 48 -8.70 2.10 6.65
N LEU A 49 -7.38 2.07 6.82
CA LEU A 49 -6.43 2.59 5.83
C LEU A 49 -6.61 1.91 4.46
N ARG A 50 -6.79 0.57 4.43
CA ARG A 50 -7.06 -0.14 3.17
C ARG A 50 -8.37 0.33 2.51
N GLY A 51 -9.43 0.53 3.29
CA GLY A 51 -10.69 1.06 2.79
C GLY A 51 -10.55 2.47 2.19
N GLU A 52 -9.74 3.32 2.82
CA GLU A 52 -9.42 4.65 2.28
C GLU A 52 -8.63 4.57 0.97
N VAL A 53 -7.62 3.69 0.90
CA VAL A 53 -6.84 3.45 -0.33
C VAL A 53 -7.73 2.95 -1.46
N ASP A 54 -8.62 1.98 -1.19
CA ASP A 54 -9.55 1.46 -2.19
C ASP A 54 -10.52 2.54 -2.68
N THR A 55 -11.05 3.35 -1.76
CA THR A 55 -11.91 4.48 -2.08
C THR A 55 -11.18 5.50 -2.95
N LEU A 56 -9.94 5.83 -2.61
CA LEU A 56 -9.12 6.75 -3.39
C LEU A 56 -8.80 6.18 -4.78
N SER A 57 -8.50 4.88 -4.88
CA SER A 57 -8.28 4.17 -6.15
C SER A 57 -9.52 4.23 -7.04
N ILE A 58 -10.72 4.04 -6.48
CA ILE A 58 -11.98 4.20 -7.22
C ILE A 58 -12.16 5.64 -7.69
N LYS A 59 -11.91 6.63 -6.83
CA LYS A 59 -12.02 8.05 -7.18
C LYS A 59 -11.06 8.44 -8.30
N ILE A 60 -9.82 7.93 -8.28
CA ILE A 60 -8.83 8.12 -9.34
C ILE A 60 -9.32 7.47 -10.64
N LYS A 61 -9.73 6.19 -10.62
CA LYS A 61 -10.24 5.50 -11.81
C LYS A 61 -11.46 6.19 -12.40
N SER A 62 -12.36 6.69 -11.55
CA SER A 62 -13.53 7.45 -11.97
C SER A 62 -13.11 8.78 -12.61
N SER A 63 -12.22 9.55 -11.98
CA SER A 63 -11.75 10.83 -12.50
C SER A 63 -10.94 10.67 -13.79
N ASN A 64 -10.14 9.61 -13.89
CA ASN A 64 -9.34 9.26 -15.07
C ASN A 64 -10.11 8.42 -16.09
N SER A 65 -11.44 8.25 -15.91
CA SER A 65 -12.25 7.60 -16.94
C SER A 65 -12.29 8.48 -18.18
N VAL A 66 -12.26 7.85 -19.36
CA VAL A 66 -12.27 8.55 -20.66
C VAL A 66 -13.40 9.58 -20.74
N ALA A 67 -14.58 9.26 -20.20
CA ALA A 67 -15.71 10.18 -20.16
C ALA A 67 -15.45 11.46 -19.33
N ASN A 68 -14.79 11.34 -18.17
CA ASN A 68 -14.43 12.50 -17.36
C ASN A 68 -13.29 13.30 -17.99
N LEU A 69 -12.29 12.63 -18.55
CA LEU A 69 -11.21 13.26 -19.31
C LEU A 69 -11.77 14.04 -20.51
N GLU A 70 -12.68 13.44 -21.27
CA GLU A 70 -13.36 14.10 -22.40
C GLU A 70 -14.19 15.30 -21.94
N LYS A 71 -14.94 15.15 -20.85
CA LYS A 71 -15.74 16.23 -20.29
C LYS A 71 -14.84 17.40 -19.90
N GLU A 72 -13.73 17.15 -19.22
CA GLU A 72 -12.81 18.19 -18.78
C GLU A 72 -12.05 18.81 -19.97
N ALA A 73 -11.58 17.99 -20.92
CA ALA A 73 -10.95 18.45 -22.15
C ALA A 73 -11.87 19.35 -22.98
N LYS A 74 -13.13 18.96 -23.18
CA LYS A 74 -14.10 19.75 -23.94
C LYS A 74 -14.54 21.01 -23.19
N SER A 75 -14.82 20.89 -21.88
CA SER A 75 -15.41 22.00 -21.11
C SER A 75 -14.40 23.03 -20.58
N LYS A 76 -13.21 22.59 -20.14
CA LYS A 76 -12.20 23.49 -19.56
C LYS A 76 -11.11 23.87 -20.56
N LEU A 77 -10.66 22.92 -21.38
CA LEU A 77 -9.56 23.13 -22.33
C LEU A 77 -10.04 23.52 -23.73
N GLY A 78 -11.37 23.55 -23.97
CA GLY A 78 -11.95 23.88 -25.27
C GLY A 78 -11.57 22.88 -26.36
N MET A 79 -11.17 21.67 -26.01
CA MET A 79 -10.77 20.65 -26.99
C MET A 79 -11.99 20.18 -27.79
N VAL A 80 -11.86 20.18 -29.11
CA VAL A 80 -12.91 19.75 -30.04
C VAL A 80 -12.44 18.50 -30.76
N TYR A 81 -13.35 17.56 -31.00
CA TYR A 81 -12.99 16.38 -31.80
C TYR A 81 -12.59 16.82 -33.22
N PRO A 82 -11.45 16.36 -33.73
CA PRO A 82 -11.04 16.69 -35.08
C PRO A 82 -12.05 16.12 -36.09
N THR A 83 -12.40 16.92 -37.08
CA THR A 83 -13.21 16.47 -38.22
C THR A 83 -12.29 16.05 -39.36
N SER A 84 -12.81 15.35 -40.37
CA SER A 84 -12.02 14.94 -41.55
C SER A 84 -11.35 16.11 -42.27
N LYS A 85 -11.86 17.34 -42.10
CA LYS A 85 -11.26 18.57 -42.64
C LYS A 85 -9.97 18.99 -41.91
N ASN A 86 -9.75 18.52 -40.69
CA ASN A 86 -8.56 18.79 -39.88
C ASN A 86 -7.49 17.70 -40.04
N CYS A 87 -7.75 16.65 -40.82
CA CYS A 87 -6.80 15.58 -41.10
C CYS A 87 -5.99 15.91 -42.36
N ILE A 88 -4.67 16.02 -42.22
CA ILE A 88 -3.76 16.13 -43.37
C ILE A 88 -3.32 14.73 -43.77
N TYR A 89 -3.64 14.32 -45.00
CA TYR A 89 -3.23 13.05 -45.56
C TYR A 89 -1.91 13.23 -46.30
N LEU A 90 -0.85 12.58 -45.81
CA LEU A 90 0.45 12.58 -46.46
C LEU A 90 0.38 11.77 -47.76
N LYS A 91 0.88 12.36 -48.83
CA LYS A 91 1.12 11.67 -50.11
C LYS A 91 2.57 11.22 -50.18
N ASN A 92 2.89 10.25 -51.04
CA ASN A 92 4.27 9.82 -51.25
C ASN A 92 5.19 10.97 -51.73
N SER A 93 4.63 12.01 -52.36
CA SER A 93 5.33 13.24 -52.72
C SER A 93 5.73 14.12 -51.53
N ASP A 94 5.08 13.93 -50.37
CA ASP A 94 5.33 14.67 -49.13
C ASP A 94 6.38 13.98 -48.25
N SER A 95 6.96 12.87 -48.75
CA SER A 95 8.07 12.20 -48.07
C SER A 95 9.28 13.15 -47.99
N PRO A 96 9.85 13.36 -46.79
CA PRO A 96 11.07 14.14 -46.65
C PRO A 96 12.18 13.55 -47.52
N LYS A 97 12.84 14.39 -48.32
CA LYS A 97 13.99 13.97 -49.15
C LYS A 97 15.15 13.44 -48.33
N ASP A 98 15.28 13.95 -47.09
CA ASP A 98 16.31 13.59 -46.14
C ASP A 98 15.70 12.86 -44.94
N ASN A 99 16.35 11.79 -44.50
CA ASN A 99 15.95 11.08 -43.28
C ASN A 99 16.07 12.02 -42.07
N PHE A 100 15.17 11.87 -41.08
CA PHE A 100 15.15 12.70 -39.86
C PHE A 100 16.53 12.82 -39.18
N SER A 101 17.29 11.72 -39.16
CA SER A 101 18.65 11.67 -38.64
C SER A 101 19.64 12.59 -39.38
N ALA A 102 19.47 12.78 -40.69
CA ALA A 102 20.30 13.67 -41.49
C ALA A 102 19.99 15.15 -41.20
N VAL A 103 18.71 15.48 -40.95
CA VAL A 103 18.29 16.84 -40.56
C VAL A 103 18.84 17.21 -39.18
N ILE A 104 18.77 16.32 -38.20
CA ILE A 104 19.34 16.54 -36.85
C ILE A 104 20.86 16.75 -36.94
N ARG A 105 21.57 15.89 -37.69
CA ARG A 105 23.02 16.03 -37.85
C ARG A 105 23.38 17.37 -38.49
N LYS A 106 22.62 17.82 -39.47
CA LYS A 106 22.84 19.12 -40.12
C LYS A 106 22.61 20.28 -39.14
N ALA A 107 21.57 20.25 -38.32
CA ALA A 107 21.30 21.31 -37.35
C ALA A 107 22.28 21.33 -36.16
N ALA A 108 22.83 20.18 -35.77
CA ALA A 108 23.75 20.07 -34.63
C ALA A 108 25.21 20.43 -34.97
N TYR A 109 25.59 20.35 -36.25
CA TYR A 109 26.97 20.55 -36.71
C TYR A 109 27.10 21.65 -37.78
N ASN A 110 26.09 22.53 -37.91
CA ASN A 110 26.21 23.83 -38.59
C ASN A 110 26.20 24.96 -37.56
#